data_AF-A0A954T5C8-F1
#
_entry.id   AF-A0A954T5C8-F1
#
_cell.length_a   1.000
_cell.length_b   1.000
_cell.length_c   1.000
_cell.angle_alpha   90.00
_cell.angle_beta   90.00
_cell.angle_gamma   90.00
#
_symmetry.space_group_name_H-M   'P 1'
#
loop_
_entity.id
_entity.type
_entity.pdbx_description
1 polymer ?
#
loop_
_entity_poly.entity_id
_entity_poly.type
_entity_poly.pdbx_seq_one_letter_code
_entity_poly.pdbx_strand_id
1 'polypeptide(L)'
;MPRDDLLALTDDDLITLTNRGVVRRALREMEEEELTCEFEELDDGTLNVRWSDGIVCRFPAGGSLEDAVCSSGSTGISRHVVRSVLAMRRGRPGQSEGEESQEKPKIDLAWD
;
A
#
# COMPACT_ATOMS: atom_id res chain seq x y z
N MET A 1 -16.54 4.78 -2.16
CA MET A 1 -15.69 4.80 -3.38
C MET A 1 -14.29 4.30 -3.04
N PRO A 2 -13.53 3.70 -3.97
CA PRO A 2 -12.11 3.47 -3.71
C PRO A 2 -11.42 4.84 -3.53
N ARG A 3 -10.59 4.96 -2.50
CA ARG A 3 -9.69 6.10 -2.30
C ARG A 3 -8.61 6.08 -3.39
N ASP A 4 -9.00 6.44 -4.62
CA ASP A 4 -8.15 6.36 -5.81
C ASP A 4 -6.89 7.21 -5.67
N ASP A 5 -6.98 8.31 -4.91
CA ASP A 5 -5.85 9.13 -4.51
C ASP A 5 -4.79 8.34 -3.71
N LEU A 6 -5.22 7.48 -2.79
CA LEU A 6 -4.32 6.61 -2.02
C LEU A 6 -3.80 5.44 -2.85
N LEU A 7 -4.64 4.89 -3.73
CA LEU A 7 -4.28 3.80 -4.64
C LEU A 7 -3.26 4.25 -5.70
N ALA A 8 -3.27 5.52 -6.10
CA ALA A 8 -2.37 6.10 -7.09
C ALA A 8 -0.96 6.35 -6.57
N LEU A 9 -0.78 6.43 -5.24
CA LEU A 9 0.55 6.52 -4.64
C LEU A 9 1.39 5.32 -5.09
N THR A 10 2.68 5.54 -5.30
CA THR A 10 3.68 4.48 -5.53
C THR A 10 4.42 4.16 -4.23
N ASP A 11 5.33 3.19 -4.26
CA ASP A 11 6.22 2.95 -3.12
C ASP A 11 7.22 4.10 -2.93
N ASP A 12 7.68 4.73 -4.02
CA ASP A 12 8.57 5.89 -3.95
C ASP A 12 7.85 7.12 -3.39
N ASP A 13 6.56 7.31 -3.69
CA ASP A 13 5.75 8.37 -3.07
C ASP A 13 5.62 8.13 -1.56
N LEU A 14 5.35 6.88 -1.15
CA LEU A 14 5.28 6.50 0.26
C LEU A 14 6.62 6.70 0.97
N ILE A 15 7.74 6.41 0.30
CA ILE A 15 9.09 6.64 0.84
C ILE A 15 9.33 8.14 1.02
N THR A 16 8.92 8.95 0.05
CA THR A 16 9.05 10.42 0.07
C THR A 16 8.23 11.05 1.17
N LEU A 17 6.99 10.58 1.39
CA LEU A 17 6.10 11.06 2.45
C LEU A 17 6.48 10.55 3.85
N THR A 18 7.22 9.44 3.94
CA THR A 18 7.58 8.79 5.21
C THR A 18 9.10 8.65 5.34
N ASN A 19 9.61 7.42 5.18
CA ASN A 19 10.99 7.08 4.94
C ASN A 19 11.05 5.61 4.47
N ARG A 20 12.19 5.24 3.87
CA ARG A 20 12.42 3.89 3.35
C ARG A 20 12.28 2.78 4.38
N GLY A 21 12.61 3.03 5.65
CA GLY A 21 12.52 2.03 6.72
C GLY A 21 11.07 1.65 7.04
N VAL A 22 10.19 2.65 7.10
CA VAL A 22 8.76 2.47 7.33
C VAL A 22 8.13 1.64 6.21
N VAL A 23 8.37 2.02 4.96
CA VAL A 23 7.79 1.34 3.79
C VAL A 23 8.25 -0.11 3.69
N ARG A 24 9.56 -0.37 3.85
CA ARG A 24 10.09 -1.76 3.82
C ARG A 24 9.48 -2.65 4.89
N ARG A 25 9.29 -2.11 6.10
CA ARG A 25 8.70 -2.90 7.18
C ARG A 25 7.20 -3.15 6.93
N ALA A 26 6.47 -2.20 6.36
CA ALA A 26 5.08 -2.40 5.97
C ALA A 26 4.94 -3.45 4.86
N LEU A 27 5.78 -3.39 3.81
CA LEU A 27 5.83 -4.39 2.74
C LEU A 27 6.11 -5.80 3.28
N ARG A 28 7.10 -5.92 4.17
CA ARG A 28 7.41 -7.20 4.80
C ARG A 28 6.22 -7.80 5.56
N GLU A 29 5.47 -6.99 6.29
CA GLU A 29 4.25 -7.48 6.96
C GLU A 29 3.16 -7.91 5.98
N MET A 30 3.09 -7.31 4.79
CA MET A 30 2.17 -7.72 3.72
C MET A 30 2.58 -9.02 3.04
N GLU A 31 3.89 -9.29 2.94
CA GLU A 31 4.45 -10.57 2.44
C GLU A 31 4.27 -11.71 3.43
N GLU A 32 4.37 -11.44 4.73
CA GLU A 32 4.21 -12.45 5.78
C GLU A 32 2.76 -12.95 5.87
N GLU A 33 1.77 -12.18 5.40
CA GLU A 33 0.33 -12.55 5.34
C GLU A 33 -0.30 -12.96 6.69
N GLU A 34 0.37 -12.66 7.80
CA GLU A 34 -0.09 -12.95 9.17
C GLU A 34 -1.23 -12.03 9.62
N LEU A 35 -1.45 -10.91 8.92
CA LEU A 35 -2.40 -9.88 9.29
C LEU A 35 -3.46 -9.69 8.21
N THR A 36 -4.72 -9.66 8.65
CA THR A 36 -5.88 -9.38 7.81
C THR A 36 -6.49 -8.03 8.19
N CYS A 37 -7.23 -7.43 7.27
CA CYS A 37 -7.93 -6.18 7.53
C CYS A 37 -9.32 -6.15 6.90
N GLU A 38 -10.18 -5.33 7.49
CA GLU A 38 -11.50 -5.00 6.99
C GLU A 38 -11.57 -3.51 6.66
N PHE A 39 -12.21 -3.20 5.54
CA PHE A 39 -12.44 -1.84 5.07
C PHE A 39 -13.89 -1.43 5.34
N GLU A 40 -14.07 -0.26 5.94
CA GLU A 40 -15.38 0.30 6.25
C GLU A 40 -15.41 1.78 5.82
N GLU A 41 -16.31 2.14 4.92
CA GLU A 41 -16.58 3.53 4.56
C GLU A 41 -17.73 4.05 5.43
N LEU A 42 -17.50 5.15 6.15
CA LEU A 42 -18.50 5.80 6.98
C LEU A 42 -19.38 6.73 6.14
N ASP A 43 -20.51 7.16 6.72
CA ASP A 43 -21.48 8.05 6.07
C ASP A 43 -20.88 9.41 5.64
N ASP A 44 -19.83 9.87 6.30
CA ASP A 44 -19.11 11.10 5.97
C ASP A 44 -18.02 10.91 4.88
N GLY A 45 -17.91 9.71 4.31
CA GLY A 45 -16.92 9.32 3.30
C GLY A 45 -15.55 8.97 3.87
N THR A 46 -15.38 8.97 5.19
CA THR A 46 -14.16 8.52 5.84
C THR A 46 -13.97 7.03 5.65
N LEU A 47 -12.78 6.62 5.23
CA LEU A 47 -12.40 5.21 5.15
C LEU A 47 -11.69 4.77 6.43
N ASN A 48 -12.25 3.78 7.13
CA ASN A 48 -11.60 3.07 8.21
C ASN A 48 -10.99 1.75 7.70
N VAL A 49 -9.80 1.44 8.19
CA VAL A 49 -9.12 0.15 7.99
C VAL A 49 -8.86 -0.46 9.36
N ARG A 50 -9.52 -1.57 9.66
CA ARG A 50 -9.42 -2.29 10.93
C ARG A 50 -8.57 -3.54 10.73
N TRP A 51 -7.47 -3.64 11.44
CA TRP A 51 -6.53 -4.76 11.34
C TRP A 51 -6.76 -5.80 12.44
N SER A 52 -6.41 -7.06 12.16
CA SER A 52 -6.52 -8.18 13.09
C SER A 52 -5.65 -8.04 14.35
N ASP A 53 -4.62 -7.19 14.31
CA ASP A 53 -3.78 -6.81 15.45
C ASP A 53 -4.40 -5.72 16.35
N GLY A 54 -5.63 -5.29 16.05
CA GLY A 54 -6.35 -4.25 16.79
C GLY A 54 -6.01 -2.81 16.38
N ILE A 55 -5.13 -2.61 15.39
CA ILE A 55 -4.85 -1.29 14.85
C ILE A 55 -5.99 -0.80 13.96
N VAL A 56 -6.33 0.48 14.10
CA VAL A 56 -7.30 1.16 13.25
C VAL A 56 -6.63 2.36 12.60
N CYS A 57 -6.71 2.42 11.28
CA CYS A 57 -6.30 3.58 10.49
C CYS A 57 -7.52 4.24 9.87
N ARG A 58 -7.60 5.56 9.97
CA ARG A 58 -8.69 6.38 9.45
C ARG A 58 -8.16 7.33 8.40
N PHE A 59 -8.83 7.37 7.26
CA PHE A 59 -8.51 8.24 6.12
C PHE A 59 -9.71 9.15 5.84
N PRO A 60 -9.66 10.43 6.28
CA PRO A 60 -10.76 11.38 6.08
C PRO A 60 -11.12 11.56 4.60
N ALA A 61 -12.41 11.74 4.31
CA ALA A 61 -12.87 12.04 2.95
C ALA A 61 -12.18 13.28 2.39
N GLY A 62 -11.58 13.18 1.20
CA GLY A 62 -10.89 14.29 0.54
C GLY A 62 -9.57 14.74 1.18
N GLY A 63 -9.14 14.13 2.29
CA GLY A 63 -7.84 14.38 2.92
C GLY A 63 -6.71 13.62 2.24
N SER A 64 -5.47 14.11 2.37
CA SER A 64 -4.28 13.43 1.84
C SER A 64 -3.86 12.24 2.72
N LEU A 65 -2.77 11.55 2.36
CA LEU A 65 -2.18 10.53 3.23
C LEU A 65 -1.70 11.11 4.58
N GLU A 66 -1.28 12.38 4.61
CA GLU A 66 -0.79 13.05 5.81
C GLU A 66 -1.90 13.32 6.83
N ASP A 67 -3.15 13.40 6.37
CA ASP A 67 -4.34 13.57 7.22
C ASP A 67 -4.80 12.24 7.86
N ALA A 68 -4.14 11.12 7.54
CA ALA A 68 -4.50 9.83 8.08
C ALA A 68 -4.20 9.75 9.59
N VAL A 69 -5.15 9.19 10.34
CA VAL A 69 -5.04 8.99 11.79
C VAL A 69 -4.86 7.52 12.10
N CYS A 70 -3.93 7.20 12.99
CA CYS A 70 -3.64 5.83 13.40
C CYS A 70 -3.80 5.66 14.91
N SER A 71 -4.51 4.60 15.33
CA SER A 71 -4.74 4.30 16.75
C SER A 71 -3.47 3.96 17.54
N SER A 72 -2.34 3.69 16.87
CA SER A 72 -1.04 3.47 17.53
C SER A 72 -0.47 4.70 18.22
N GLY A 73 -1.01 5.90 17.99
CA GLY A 73 -0.55 7.14 18.60
C GLY A 73 0.80 7.64 18.06
N SER A 74 1.29 7.09 16.96
CA SER A 74 2.52 7.54 16.31
C SER A 74 2.36 8.95 15.75
N THR A 75 3.42 9.76 15.83
CA THR A 75 3.46 11.08 15.20
C THR A 75 3.78 10.96 13.71
N GLY A 76 3.02 11.64 12.85
CA GLY A 76 3.17 11.57 11.39
C GLY A 76 2.64 10.25 10.79
N ILE A 77 2.98 10.00 9.52
CA ILE A 77 2.50 8.82 8.80
C ILE A 77 3.19 7.57 9.34
N SER A 78 2.41 6.72 10.02
CA SER A 78 2.90 5.50 10.63
C SER A 78 3.04 4.36 9.62
N ARG A 79 3.78 3.33 10.01
CA ARG A 79 3.85 2.08 9.26
C ARG A 79 2.49 1.42 9.04
N HIS A 80 1.55 1.56 9.96
CA HIS A 80 0.20 0.98 9.82
C HIS A 80 -0.63 1.72 8.77
N VAL A 81 -0.45 3.05 8.66
CA VAL A 81 -1.05 3.85 7.59
C VAL A 81 -0.51 3.37 6.24
N VAL A 82 0.80 3.21 6.11
CA VAL A 82 1.44 2.69 4.88
C VAL A 82 0.94 1.27 4.56
N ARG A 83 0.90 0.37 5.55
CA ARG A 83 0.38 -0.99 5.40
C ARG A 83 -1.06 -1.01 4.90
N SER A 84 -1.90 -0.09 5.39
CA SER A 84 -3.29 0.06 4.95
C SER A 84 -3.40 0.46 3.48
N VAL A 85 -2.57 1.39 3.01
CA VAL A 85 -2.51 1.76 1.58
C VAL A 85 -2.07 0.57 0.72
N LEU A 86 -1.04 -0.17 1.15
CA LEU A 86 -0.58 -1.37 0.43
C LEU A 86 -1.68 -2.45 0.34
N ALA A 87 -2.44 -2.67 1.42
CA ALA A 87 -3.58 -3.58 1.43
C ALA A 87 -4.69 -3.14 0.46
N MET A 88 -5.00 -1.84 0.41
CA MET A 88 -5.97 -1.30 -0.56
C MET A 88 -5.52 -1.60 -2.01
N ARG A 89 -4.22 -1.40 -2.31
CA ARG A 89 -3.67 -1.68 -3.65
C ARG A 89 -3.76 -3.16 -4.01
N ARG A 90 -3.47 -4.07 -3.06
CA ARG A 90 -3.55 -5.52 -3.27
C ARG A 90 -4.98 -6.03 -3.50
N GLY A 91 -5.97 -5.43 -2.83
CA GLY A 91 -7.38 -5.78 -2.98
C GLY A 91 -8.03 -5.27 -4.27
N ARG A 92 -7.34 -4.42 -5.04
CA ARG A 92 -7.84 -3.92 -6.32
C ARG A 92 -7.68 -5.00 -7.39
N PRO A 93 -8.76 -5.52 -7.99
CA PRO A 93 -8.62 -6.40 -9.15
C PRO A 93 -8.00 -5.60 -10.31
N GLY A 94 -6.79 -5.98 -10.75
CA GLY A 94 -6.20 -5.50 -12.00
C GLY A 94 -4.87 -4.72 -11.93
N GLN A 95 -3.91 -5.11 -11.09
CA GLN A 95 -2.48 -4.79 -11.30
C GLN A 95 -1.61 -6.00 -10.90
N SER A 96 -1.67 -7.08 -11.67
CA SER A 96 -0.54 -7.99 -11.83
C SER A 96 0.34 -7.47 -12.97
N GLU A 97 1.65 -7.73 -12.83
CA GLU A 97 2.70 -7.69 -13.86
C GLU A 97 3.63 -6.45 -13.87
N GLY A 98 4.79 -6.69 -13.24
CA GLY A 98 6.09 -6.13 -13.57
C GLY A 98 7.19 -7.16 -13.27
N GLU A 99 6.98 -8.42 -13.67
CA GLU A 99 8.01 -9.45 -13.73
C GLU A 99 8.79 -9.25 -15.04
N GLU A 100 9.83 -8.40 -15.03
CA GLU A 100 10.77 -8.32 -16.15
C GLU A 100 11.85 -9.39 -15.96
N SER A 101 11.48 -10.65 -16.21
CA SER A 101 12.45 -11.71 -16.48
C SER A 101 13.06 -11.45 -17.86
N GLN A 102 14.28 -10.92 -17.83
CA GLN A 102 15.13 -10.68 -18.98
C GLN A 102 15.55 -12.01 -19.62
N GLU A 103 14.71 -12.56 -20.51
CA GLU A 103 15.14 -13.62 -21.43
C GLU A 103 15.83 -12.97 -22.64
N LYS A 104 17.16 -13.05 -22.68
CA LYS A 104 17.96 -12.66 -23.85
C LYS A 104 17.60 -13.57 -25.03
N PRO A 105 17.28 -13.01 -26.22
CA PRO A 105 17.14 -13.84 -27.41
C PRO A 105 18.49 -14.48 -27.77
N LYS A 106 18.52 -15.82 -27.90
CA LYS A 106 19.56 -16.52 -28.64
C LYS A 106 19.44 -16.10 -30.10
N ILE A 107 20.32 -15.21 -30.53
CA ILE A 107 20.55 -14.97 -31.94
C ILE A 107 21.39 -16.16 -32.44
N ASP A 108 20.73 -17.10 -33.12
CA ASP A 108 21.40 -18.07 -33.99
C ASP A 108 21.81 -17.33 -35.27
N LEU A 109 23.03 -16.79 -35.24
CA LEU A 109 23.71 -16.33 -36.43
C LEU A 109 24.35 -17.55 -37.12
N ALA A 110 23.60 -18.15 -38.04
CA ALA A 110 24.17 -18.99 -39.08
C ALA A 110 24.96 -18.08 -40.04
N TRP A 111 26.26 -18.30 -40.15
CA TRP A 111 27.09 -17.72 -41.20
C TRP A 111 27.54 -18.89 -42.09
N ASP A 112 27.28 -18.73 -43.39
CA ASP A 112 27.71 -19.60 -44.50
C ASP A 112 29.20 -20.00 -44.45
#